data_AF-M6GAR6-F1
#
_entry.id   AF-M6GAR6-F1
#
_cell.length_a   1.000
_cell.length_b   1.000
_cell.length_c   1.000
_cell.angle_alpha   90.00
_cell.angle_beta   90.00
_cell.angle_gamma   90.00
#
_symmetry.space_group_name_H-M   'P 1'
#
loop_
_entity.id
_entity.type
_entity.pdbx_description
1 polymer ?
#
loop_
_entity_poly.entity_id
_entity_poly.type
_entity_poly.pdbx_seq_one_letter_code
_entity_poly.pdbx_strand_id
1 'polypeptide(L)'
;MHSSIFRDYAYGVYGESILFGKNKYLYYYSLVVTPIIFASLFLGAAFYLRLKKMRILILGAILTIMETLMFLGRFGFYYVLIVLILVLIIKVFRNRKSFLNSISLIYIFIATCILLGVFFMSALRNSNRQFDFREFLNIYIIDYHTESFSIFDSELKDEKSLLHERTYGRASLGTLESSFSVALAFFRIPLRIQVQSDLIGGYLNKNRIIGYSKDGRPKEYNAFGSVLFTLYKDGGIPFIIGMGILFGFCVAKFSKSFISLNPYYVSLLASLFFIGIFGIFKPVMAEQITQTIFILWFIWLI
;
A
#
# COMPACT_ATOMS: atom_id res chain seq x y z
N MET A 1 17.27 5.86 21.19
CA MET A 1 16.43 4.74 20.75
C MET A 1 16.86 4.37 19.33
N HIS A 2 17.18 3.11 19.04
CA HIS A 2 17.44 2.69 17.65
C HIS A 2 16.18 2.94 16.80
N SER A 3 16.36 3.36 15.55
CA SER A 3 15.26 3.71 14.62
C SER A 3 14.31 2.54 14.34
N SER A 4 14.83 1.31 14.34
CA SER A 4 14.01 0.09 14.27
C SER A 4 13.07 -0.04 15.48
N ILE A 5 13.58 0.22 16.68
CA ILE A 5 12.82 0.14 17.92
C ILE A 5 11.71 1.21 17.92
N PHE A 6 12.02 2.47 17.56
CA PHE A 6 11.00 3.52 17.50
C PHE A 6 9.82 3.12 16.60
N ARG A 7 10.10 2.52 15.44
CA ARG A 7 9.05 2.08 14.52
C ARG A 7 8.12 1.06 15.17
N ASP A 8 8.66 0.05 15.84
CA ASP A 8 7.83 -0.97 16.49
C ASP A 8 6.95 -0.36 17.59
N TYR A 9 7.46 0.64 18.33
CA TYR A 9 6.66 1.43 19.27
C TYR A 9 5.66 2.36 18.59
N ALA A 10 5.96 2.93 17.42
CA ALA A 10 5.00 3.74 16.66
C ALA A 10 3.80 2.90 16.20
N TYR A 11 4.05 1.65 15.78
CA TYR A 11 3.00 0.69 15.41
C TYR A 11 2.35 -0.02 16.61
N GLY A 12 2.76 0.27 17.86
CA GLY A 12 2.19 -0.34 19.06
C GLY A 12 2.43 -1.86 19.15
N VAL A 13 3.53 -2.37 18.58
CA VAL A 13 3.85 -3.82 18.54
C VAL A 13 4.16 -4.35 19.94
N TYR A 14 4.86 -3.57 20.77
CA TYR A 14 5.29 -3.96 22.11
C TYR A 14 4.48 -3.31 23.25
N GLY A 15 3.30 -2.76 22.95
CA GLY A 15 2.47 -2.06 23.92
C GLY A 15 1.79 -0.83 23.34
N GLU A 16 1.68 0.22 24.13
CA GLU A 16 1.10 1.50 23.71
C GLU A 16 1.93 2.18 22.61
N SER A 17 1.24 2.78 21.64
CA SER A 17 1.86 3.51 20.54
C SER A 17 2.48 4.81 21.03
N ILE A 18 3.75 5.06 20.72
CA ILE A 18 4.40 6.34 21.10
C ILE A 18 3.77 7.55 20.43
N LEU A 19 3.12 7.37 19.27
CA LEU A 19 2.47 8.44 18.51
C LEU A 19 1.06 8.74 19.02
N PHE A 20 0.35 7.72 19.50
CA PHE A 20 -1.08 7.81 19.80
C PHE A 20 -1.40 7.55 21.29
N GLY A 21 -0.42 7.19 22.10
CA GLY A 21 -0.61 6.61 23.43
C GLY A 21 -1.34 5.28 23.32
N LYS A 22 -2.67 5.29 23.46
CA LYS A 22 -3.47 4.06 23.45
C LYS A 22 -3.64 3.49 22.04
N ASN A 23 -3.46 2.19 21.89
CA ASN A 23 -3.60 1.48 20.59
C ASN A 23 -4.97 1.63 19.94
N LYS A 24 -6.04 1.90 20.71
CA LYS A 24 -7.36 2.21 20.15
C LYS A 24 -7.35 3.44 19.24
N TYR A 25 -6.52 4.45 19.54
CA TYR A 25 -6.44 5.66 18.72
C TYR A 25 -5.62 5.42 17.45
N LEU A 26 -4.57 4.60 17.52
CA LEU A 26 -3.86 4.09 16.34
C LEU A 26 -4.83 3.33 15.41
N TYR A 27 -5.71 2.52 15.99
CA TYR A 27 -6.72 1.78 15.25
C TYR A 27 -7.75 2.69 14.57
N TYR A 28 -8.26 3.72 15.26
CA TYR A 28 -9.15 4.70 14.62
C TYR A 28 -8.46 5.52 13.54
N TYR A 29 -7.19 5.87 13.77
CA TYR A 29 -6.36 6.56 12.78
C TYR A 29 -6.21 5.71 11.51
N SER A 30 -5.89 4.42 11.64
CA SER A 30 -5.71 3.52 10.50
C SER A 30 -7.01 3.21 9.73
N LEU A 31 -8.17 3.25 10.40
CA LEU A 31 -9.47 2.99 9.78
C LEU A 31 -10.10 4.19 9.09
N VAL A 32 -9.85 5.40 9.60
CA VAL A 32 -10.52 6.62 9.11
C VAL A 32 -9.53 7.55 8.44
N VAL A 33 -8.44 7.90 9.13
CA VAL A 33 -7.53 8.94 8.68
C VAL A 33 -6.67 8.47 7.50
N THR A 34 -6.01 7.30 7.61
CA THR A 34 -5.15 6.79 6.53
C THR A 34 -5.91 6.59 5.20
N PRO A 35 -7.11 5.98 5.17
CA PRO A 35 -7.90 5.88 3.93
C PRO A 35 -8.29 7.23 3.35
N ILE A 36 -8.60 8.24 4.18
CA ILE A 36 -8.90 9.61 3.72
C ILE A 36 -7.65 10.27 3.12
N ILE A 37 -6.46 10.05 3.70
CA ILE A 37 -5.19 10.54 3.15
C ILE A 37 -4.98 9.96 1.74
N PHE A 38 -5.16 8.64 1.56
CA PHE A 38 -5.02 8.00 0.25
C PHE A 38 -6.11 8.43 -0.75
N ALA A 39 -7.37 8.54 -0.30
CA ALA A 39 -8.45 9.06 -1.13
C ALA A 39 -8.15 10.49 -1.61
N SER A 40 -7.60 11.34 -0.73
CA SER A 40 -7.19 12.71 -1.04
C SER A 40 -6.06 12.75 -2.06
N LEU A 41 -5.08 11.84 -1.97
CA LEU A 41 -4.00 11.70 -2.95
C LEU A 41 -4.55 11.32 -4.34
N PHE A 42 -5.42 10.30 -4.40
CA PHE A 42 -6.01 9.84 -5.67
C PHE A 42 -6.98 10.85 -6.30
N LEU A 43 -7.85 11.46 -5.49
CA LEU A 43 -8.73 12.56 -5.94
C LEU A 43 -7.92 13.80 -6.33
N GLY A 44 -6.84 14.09 -5.62
CA GLY A 44 -5.94 15.20 -5.93
C GLY A 44 -5.34 15.05 -7.32
N ALA A 45 -4.86 13.86 -7.67
CA ALA A 45 -4.36 13.56 -9.02
C ALA A 45 -5.45 13.76 -10.08
N ALA A 46 -6.66 13.29 -9.78
CA ALA A 46 -7.81 13.39 -10.66
C ALA A 46 -8.26 14.85 -10.90
N PHE A 47 -8.36 15.66 -9.84
CA PHE A 47 -8.66 17.08 -9.93
C PHE A 47 -7.55 17.87 -10.59
N TYR A 48 -6.29 17.48 -10.40
CA TYR A 48 -5.19 18.09 -11.13
C TYR A 48 -5.32 17.83 -12.63
N LEU A 49 -5.59 16.60 -13.04
CA LEU A 49 -5.72 16.24 -14.45
C LEU A 49 -6.91 16.95 -15.12
N ARG A 50 -8.07 17.00 -14.47
CA ARG A 50 -9.29 17.61 -15.04
C ARG A 50 -9.33 19.13 -14.90
N LEU A 51 -9.10 19.64 -13.69
CA LEU A 51 -9.35 21.04 -13.32
C LEU A 51 -8.06 21.87 -13.24
N LYS A 52 -6.88 21.25 -13.44
CA LYS A 52 -5.56 21.88 -13.25
C LYS A 52 -5.34 22.43 -11.82
N LYS A 53 -6.14 21.99 -10.85
CA LYS A 53 -6.03 22.40 -9.44
C LYS A 53 -5.07 21.49 -8.69
N MET A 54 -3.90 22.01 -8.34
CA MET A 54 -2.84 21.26 -7.63
C MET A 54 -3.03 21.14 -6.13
N ARG A 55 -3.86 21.99 -5.51
CA ARG A 55 -3.94 22.14 -4.05
C ARG A 55 -4.24 20.81 -3.33
N ILE A 56 -5.20 20.04 -3.84
CA ILE A 56 -5.60 18.76 -3.24
C ILE A 56 -4.51 17.71 -3.42
N LEU A 57 -3.85 17.68 -4.58
CA LEU A 57 -2.72 16.76 -4.82
C LEU A 57 -1.55 17.06 -3.89
N ILE A 58 -1.19 18.33 -3.73
CA ILE A 58 -0.12 18.75 -2.82
C ILE A 58 -0.48 18.39 -1.37
N LEU A 59 -1.70 18.67 -0.93
CA LEU A 59 -2.15 18.33 0.42
C LEU A 59 -2.11 16.81 0.65
N GLY A 60 -2.66 16.01 -0.27
CA GLY A 60 -2.64 14.56 -0.19
C GLY A 60 -1.21 14.00 -0.16
N ALA A 61 -0.31 14.55 -0.98
CA ALA A 61 1.09 14.15 -0.99
C ALA A 61 1.82 14.51 0.32
N ILE A 62 1.62 15.72 0.84
CA ILE A 62 2.21 16.15 2.12
C ILE A 62 1.72 15.25 3.26
N LEU A 63 0.41 15.02 3.36
CA LEU A 63 -0.16 14.16 4.40
C LEU A 63 0.38 12.72 4.32
N THR A 64 0.51 12.17 3.11
CA THR A 64 1.07 10.83 2.87
C THR A 64 2.54 10.75 3.29
N ILE A 65 3.34 11.79 2.97
CA ILE A 65 4.75 11.88 3.38
C ILE A 65 4.87 12.05 4.89
N MET A 66 4.06 12.93 5.51
CA MET A 66 4.06 13.14 6.95
C MET A 66 3.71 11.87 7.70
N GLU A 67 2.66 11.15 7.30
CA GLU A 67 2.31 9.85 7.85
C GLU A 67 3.49 8.88 7.76
N THR A 68 4.13 8.81 6.59
CA THR A 68 5.29 7.96 6.38
C THR A 68 6.45 8.30 7.30
N LEU A 69 6.73 9.59 7.51
CA LEU A 69 7.77 10.07 8.41
C LEU A 69 7.44 9.74 9.87
N MET A 70 6.20 9.95 10.31
CA MET A 70 5.75 9.66 11.68
C MET A 70 5.97 8.19 12.05
N PHE A 71 5.67 7.26 11.12
CA PHE A 71 5.83 5.83 11.35
C PHE A 71 7.24 5.29 11.00
N LEU A 72 8.21 6.15 10.69
CA LEU A 72 9.50 5.77 10.09
C LEU A 72 9.35 4.77 8.93
N GLY A 73 8.30 4.95 8.13
CA GLY A 73 8.02 4.18 6.94
C GLY A 73 8.78 4.71 5.73
N ARG A 74 8.57 4.04 4.59
CA ARG A 74 9.03 4.50 3.27
C ARG A 74 7.95 4.45 2.21
N PHE A 75 6.86 3.73 2.48
CA PHE A 75 5.88 3.40 1.45
C PHE A 75 5.10 4.60 0.91
N GLY A 76 4.82 5.62 1.73
CA GLY A 76 4.12 6.81 1.22
C GLY A 76 4.90 7.61 0.20
N PHE A 77 6.24 7.61 0.23
CA PHE A 77 7.02 8.22 -0.85
C PHE A 77 6.78 7.49 -2.19
N TYR A 78 6.78 6.15 -2.17
CA TYR A 78 6.45 5.35 -3.36
C TYR A 78 4.99 5.58 -3.80
N TYR A 79 4.06 5.73 -2.85
CA TYR A 79 2.65 6.00 -3.16
C TYR A 79 2.50 7.31 -3.93
N VAL A 80 3.13 8.39 -3.45
CA VAL A 80 3.14 9.68 -4.15
C VAL A 80 3.80 9.55 -5.52
N LEU A 81 4.95 8.87 -5.61
CA LEU A 81 5.68 8.69 -6.87
C LEU A 81 4.82 7.96 -7.91
N ILE A 82 4.13 6.89 -7.53
CA ILE A 82 3.28 6.09 -8.42
C ILE A 82 2.08 6.90 -8.90
N VAL A 83 1.46 7.69 -8.02
CA VAL A 83 0.36 8.58 -8.42
C VAL A 83 0.84 9.66 -9.39
N LEU A 84 2.04 10.22 -9.18
CA LEU A 84 2.65 11.15 -10.13
C LEU A 84 2.95 10.45 -11.46
N ILE A 85 3.49 9.23 -11.46
CA ILE A 85 3.71 8.44 -12.68
C ILE A 85 2.40 8.26 -13.47
N LEU A 86 1.31 7.92 -12.80
CA LEU A 86 -0.01 7.80 -13.44
C LEU A 86 -0.45 9.13 -14.07
N VAL A 87 -0.28 10.25 -13.37
CA VAL A 87 -0.56 11.60 -13.90
C VAL A 87 0.27 11.87 -15.16
N LEU A 88 1.56 11.51 -15.16
CA LEU A 88 2.44 11.67 -16.31
C LEU A 88 1.98 10.80 -17.48
N ILE A 89 1.67 9.53 -17.24
CA ILE A 89 1.17 8.60 -18.26
C ILE A 89 -0.08 9.17 -18.95
N ILE A 90 -1.06 9.64 -18.17
CA ILE A 90 -2.30 10.21 -18.73
C ILE A 90 -2.01 11.49 -19.53
N LYS A 91 -1.10 12.37 -19.06
CA LYS A 91 -0.72 13.57 -19.81
C LYS A 91 -0.01 13.27 -21.12
N VAL A 92 0.94 12.33 -21.11
CA VAL A 92 1.68 11.89 -22.30
C VAL A 92 0.72 11.30 -23.32
N PHE A 93 -0.21 10.45 -22.86
CA PHE A 93 -1.24 9.86 -23.72
C PHE A 93 -2.08 10.92 -24.43
N ARG A 94 -2.50 11.97 -23.72
CA ARG A 94 -3.37 13.02 -24.29
C ARG A 94 -2.64 14.02 -25.18
N ASN A 95 -1.41 14.40 -24.83
CA ASN A 95 -0.65 15.38 -25.62
C ASN A 95 0.87 15.22 -25.45
N ARG A 96 1.44 14.23 -26.14
CA ARG A 96 2.87 13.89 -26.09
C ARG A 96 3.79 15.08 -26.41
N LYS A 97 3.50 15.84 -27.47
CA LYS A 97 4.35 16.95 -27.93
C LYS A 97 4.35 18.13 -26.95
N SER A 98 3.18 18.54 -26.47
CA SER A 98 3.07 19.61 -25.48
C SER A 98 3.68 19.21 -24.14
N PHE A 99 3.54 17.93 -23.76
CA PHE A 99 4.06 17.46 -22.48
C PHE A 99 5.59 17.51 -22.42
N LEU A 100 6.30 16.99 -23.42
CA LEU A 100 7.78 16.99 -23.43
C LEU A 100 8.35 18.41 -23.34
N ASN A 101 7.70 19.37 -23.98
CA ASN A 101 8.10 20.78 -23.94
C ASN A 101 7.72 21.48 -22.62
N SER A 102 6.89 20.86 -21.77
CA SER A 102 6.42 21.41 -20.49
C SER A 102 7.15 20.86 -19.27
N ILE A 103 8.08 19.92 -19.46
CA ILE A 103 8.90 19.38 -18.37
C ILE A 103 9.89 20.45 -17.95
N SER A 104 9.56 21.17 -16.87
CA SER A 104 10.49 22.07 -16.21
C SER A 104 11.43 21.33 -15.26
N LEU A 105 12.61 21.92 -15.02
CA LEU A 105 13.58 21.44 -14.03
C LEU A 105 12.97 21.27 -12.64
N ILE A 106 11.93 22.04 -12.31
CA ILE A 106 11.21 21.94 -11.03
C ILE A 106 10.57 20.56 -10.85
N TYR A 107 9.96 19.99 -11.89
CA TYR A 107 9.34 18.66 -11.78
C TYR A 107 10.39 17.55 -11.61
N ILE A 108 11.54 17.68 -12.28
CA ILE A 108 12.68 16.78 -12.12
C ILE A 108 13.22 16.89 -10.71
N PHE A 109 13.41 18.11 -10.20
CA PHE A 109 13.86 18.36 -8.84
C PHE A 109 12.92 17.74 -7.80
N ILE A 110 11.60 17.92 -7.95
CA ILE A 110 10.60 17.31 -7.06
C ILE A 110 10.71 15.78 -7.07
N ALA A 111 10.77 15.16 -8.25
CA ALA A 111 10.92 13.71 -8.37
C ALA A 111 12.22 13.22 -7.69
N THR A 112 13.32 13.93 -7.90
CA THR A 112 14.60 13.66 -7.23
C THR A 112 14.49 13.80 -5.71
N CYS A 113 13.82 14.83 -5.18
CA CYS A 113 13.61 14.99 -3.75
C CYS A 113 12.80 13.84 -3.15
N ILE A 114 11.75 13.37 -3.84
CA ILE A 114 10.95 12.22 -3.38
C ILE A 114 11.81 10.95 -3.35
N LEU A 115 12.62 10.72 -4.39
CA LEU A 115 13.56 9.60 -4.43
C LEU A 115 14.60 9.69 -3.32
N LEU A 116 15.21 10.87 -3.10
CA LEU A 116 16.13 11.11 -1.99
C LEU A 116 15.46 10.89 -0.62
N GLY A 117 14.18 11.22 -0.48
CA GLY A 117 13.39 10.91 0.72
C GLY A 117 13.31 9.40 0.98
N VAL A 118 13.07 8.60 -0.06
CA VAL A 118 13.12 7.12 0.03
C VAL A 118 14.51 6.66 0.51
N PHE A 119 15.57 7.18 -0.09
CA PHE A 119 16.94 6.82 0.27
C PHE A 119 17.27 7.21 1.71
N PHE A 120 16.88 8.41 2.13
CA PHE A 120 17.08 8.91 3.48
C PHE A 120 16.39 8.03 4.53
N MET A 121 15.13 7.65 4.31
CA MET A 121 14.41 6.76 5.22
C MET A 121 15.04 5.37 5.31
N SER A 122 15.54 4.85 4.19
CA SER A 122 16.26 3.56 4.19
C SER A 122 17.58 3.65 4.95
N ALA A 123 18.34 4.75 4.81
CA ALA A 123 19.58 4.97 5.54
C ALA A 123 19.35 5.11 7.05
N LEU A 124 18.30 5.83 7.47
CA LEU A 124 17.92 5.94 8.89
C LEU A 124 17.59 4.59 9.51
N ARG A 125 17.11 3.62 8.72
CA ARG A 125 16.77 2.27 9.19
C ARG A 125 17.98 1.34 9.33
N ASN A 126 19.07 1.60 8.61
CA ASN A 126 20.24 0.74 8.66
C ASN A 126 21.03 1.00 9.95
N SER A 127 21.32 -0.06 10.72
CA SER A 127 22.04 0.03 12.00
C SER A 127 23.42 0.64 11.86
N ASN A 128 24.07 0.43 10.72
CA ASN A 128 25.42 0.93 10.45
C ASN A 128 25.45 2.36 9.89
N ARG A 129 24.28 2.97 9.60
CA ARG A 129 24.13 4.31 8.96
C ARG A 129 24.98 4.54 7.70
N GLN A 130 25.60 3.49 7.17
CA GLN A 130 26.35 3.51 5.92
C GLN A 130 25.39 3.15 4.78
N PHE A 131 25.47 3.94 3.72
CA PHE A 131 24.66 3.74 2.54
C PHE A 131 25.40 2.85 1.55
N ASP A 132 24.87 1.66 1.31
CA ASP A 132 25.28 0.82 0.20
C ASP A 132 24.18 0.85 -0.87
N PHE A 133 24.48 1.52 -1.99
CA PHE A 133 23.57 1.61 -3.14
C PHE A 133 23.26 0.23 -3.75
N ARG A 134 24.25 -0.68 -3.75
CA ARG A 134 24.09 -2.04 -4.28
C ARG A 134 23.18 -2.85 -3.37
N GLU A 135 23.38 -2.75 -2.06
CA GLU A 135 22.48 -3.36 -1.07
C GLU A 135 21.06 -2.79 -1.20
N PHE A 136 20.91 -1.48 -1.40
CA PHE A 136 19.61 -0.85 -1.63
C PHE A 136 18.89 -1.43 -2.86
N LEU A 137 19.58 -1.50 -4.01
CA LEU A 137 18.99 -2.05 -5.23
C LEU A 137 18.60 -3.52 -5.07
N ASN A 138 19.51 -4.32 -4.51
CA ASN A 138 19.27 -5.75 -4.30
C ASN A 138 18.09 -5.96 -3.35
N ILE A 139 18.09 -5.33 -2.18
CA ILE A 139 17.02 -5.53 -1.22
C ILE A 139 15.71 -4.95 -1.76
N TYR A 140 15.67 -3.67 -2.13
CA TYR A 140 14.41 -2.94 -2.33
C TYR A 140 13.82 -3.02 -3.72
N ILE A 141 14.64 -3.22 -4.76
CA ILE A 141 14.13 -3.35 -6.13
C ILE A 141 14.01 -4.82 -6.51
N ILE A 142 14.99 -5.64 -6.19
CA ILE A 142 15.02 -7.05 -6.62
C ILE A 142 14.32 -7.92 -5.57
N ASP A 143 14.92 -8.08 -4.38
CA ASP A 143 14.50 -9.03 -3.37
C ASP A 143 13.05 -8.77 -2.91
N TYR A 144 12.65 -7.53 -2.60
CA TYR A 144 11.25 -7.27 -2.19
C TYR A 144 10.22 -7.68 -3.27
N HIS A 145 10.56 -7.58 -4.56
CA HIS A 145 9.64 -7.93 -5.65
C HIS A 145 9.69 -9.43 -6.01
N THR A 146 10.78 -10.13 -5.69
CA THR A 146 10.91 -11.58 -5.96
C THR A 146 10.61 -12.45 -4.75
N GLU A 147 11.08 -12.05 -3.56
CA GLU A 147 10.95 -12.81 -2.31
C GLU A 147 9.51 -12.89 -1.81
N SER A 148 8.65 -11.96 -2.20
CA SER A 148 7.21 -12.05 -1.90
C SER A 148 6.56 -13.27 -2.56
N PHE A 149 6.96 -13.62 -3.79
CA PHE A 149 6.53 -14.84 -4.46
C PHE A 149 7.19 -16.08 -3.87
N SER A 150 8.47 -16.00 -3.47
CA SER A 150 9.16 -17.09 -2.76
C SER A 150 8.47 -17.42 -1.42
N ILE A 151 8.07 -16.39 -0.65
CA ILE A 151 7.27 -16.58 0.57
C ILE A 151 5.94 -17.22 0.22
N PHE A 152 5.22 -16.70 -0.77
CA PHE A 152 3.93 -17.27 -1.16
C PHE A 152 4.05 -18.76 -1.55
N ASP A 153 5.08 -19.15 -2.30
CA ASP A 153 5.35 -20.54 -2.67
C ASP A 153 5.69 -21.42 -1.45
N SER A 154 6.52 -20.91 -0.54
CA SER A 154 6.83 -21.60 0.73
C SER A 154 5.57 -21.86 1.56
N GLU A 155 4.72 -20.84 1.70
CA GLU A 155 3.44 -20.92 2.42
C GLU A 155 2.43 -21.84 1.74
N LEU A 156 2.46 -21.90 0.41
CA LEU A 156 1.61 -22.80 -0.36
C LEU A 156 1.99 -24.27 -0.11
N LYS A 157 3.27 -24.56 0.09
CA LYS A 157 3.80 -25.91 0.37
C LYS A 157 3.64 -26.34 1.82
N ASP A 158 3.63 -25.40 2.76
CA ASP A 158 3.38 -25.71 4.17
C ASP A 158 1.87 -25.90 4.42
N GLU A 159 1.43 -27.14 4.61
CA GLU A 159 0.03 -27.48 4.91
C GLU A 159 -0.49 -26.83 6.19
N LYS A 160 0.40 -26.44 7.12
CA LYS A 160 0.05 -25.77 8.37
C LYS A 160 0.05 -24.25 8.25
N SER A 161 0.34 -23.71 7.07
CA SER A 161 0.32 -22.28 6.82
C SER A 161 -1.08 -21.68 7.05
N LEU A 162 -1.10 -20.45 7.57
CA LEU A 162 -2.30 -19.60 7.64
C LEU A 162 -2.98 -19.44 6.27
N LEU A 163 -2.22 -19.62 5.17
CA LEU A 163 -2.70 -19.51 3.80
C LEU A 163 -3.84 -20.50 3.48
N HIS A 164 -3.85 -21.68 4.10
CA HIS A 164 -4.83 -22.74 3.81
C HIS A 164 -6.12 -22.62 4.63
N GLU A 165 -6.14 -21.78 5.65
CA GLU A 165 -7.35 -21.49 6.44
C GLU A 165 -8.29 -20.58 5.64
N ARG A 166 -9.34 -21.15 5.05
CA ARG A 166 -10.26 -20.44 4.15
C ARG A 166 -11.05 -19.35 4.87
N THR A 167 -11.14 -18.19 4.21
CA THR A 167 -11.81 -16.99 4.76
C THR A 167 -12.94 -16.45 3.92
N TYR A 168 -13.17 -17.00 2.72
CA TYR A 168 -14.34 -16.73 1.87
C TYR A 168 -14.59 -15.24 1.58
N GLY A 169 -13.53 -14.47 1.35
CA GLY A 169 -13.57 -13.05 0.99
C GLY A 169 -13.17 -12.12 2.13
N ARG A 170 -13.15 -12.59 3.38
CA ARG A 170 -12.83 -11.76 4.55
C ARG A 170 -11.40 -11.24 4.53
N ALA A 171 -10.44 -12.02 4.03
CA ALA A 171 -9.05 -11.58 3.95
C ALA A 171 -8.86 -10.42 2.95
N SER A 172 -9.53 -10.49 1.80
CA SER A 172 -9.47 -9.45 0.77
C SER A 172 -10.39 -8.25 1.04
N LEU A 173 -11.34 -8.34 1.97
CA LEU A 173 -12.09 -7.16 2.42
C LEU A 173 -11.20 -6.21 3.25
N GLY A 174 -10.16 -6.74 3.89
CA GLY A 174 -9.17 -5.95 4.62
C GLY A 174 -9.81 -5.07 5.68
N THR A 175 -9.48 -3.78 5.67
CA THR A 175 -9.96 -2.85 6.71
C THR A 175 -11.46 -2.56 6.67
N LEU A 176 -12.19 -2.99 5.64
CA LEU A 176 -13.67 -2.97 5.67
C LEU A 176 -14.22 -3.93 6.75
N GLU A 177 -13.58 -5.09 6.95
CA GLU A 177 -13.94 -6.01 8.03
C GLU A 177 -13.67 -5.37 9.40
N SER A 178 -12.54 -4.69 9.54
CA SER A 178 -12.19 -3.93 10.74
C SER A 178 -13.22 -2.85 11.05
N SER A 179 -13.63 -2.06 10.04
CA SER A 179 -14.69 -1.06 10.17
C SER A 179 -16.02 -1.68 10.61
N PHE A 180 -16.38 -2.84 10.06
CA PHE A 180 -17.57 -3.58 10.47
C PHE A 180 -17.47 -4.07 11.92
N SER A 181 -16.32 -4.60 12.33
CA SER A 181 -16.05 -5.02 13.71
C SER A 181 -16.20 -3.86 14.71
N VAL A 182 -15.68 -2.67 14.36
CA VAL A 182 -15.87 -1.45 15.16
C VAL A 182 -17.34 -1.05 15.25
N ALA A 183 -18.09 -1.11 14.14
CA ALA A 183 -19.50 -0.79 14.13
C ALA A 183 -20.28 -1.72 15.07
N LEU A 184 -20.03 -3.04 15.03
CA LEU A 184 -20.64 -4.00 15.95
C LEU A 184 -20.37 -3.66 17.42
N ALA A 185 -19.12 -3.32 17.74
CA ALA A 185 -18.72 -2.91 19.08
C ALA A 185 -19.42 -1.61 19.52
N PHE A 186 -19.53 -0.63 18.61
CA PHE A 186 -20.21 0.63 18.86
C PHE A 186 -21.69 0.44 19.18
N PHE A 187 -22.37 -0.44 18.43
CA PHE A 187 -23.78 -0.80 18.66
C PHE A 187 -23.97 -1.85 19.77
N ARG A 188 -22.90 -2.22 20.49
CA ARG A 188 -22.91 -3.21 21.58
C ARG A 188 -23.48 -4.57 21.17
N ILE A 189 -23.29 -4.95 19.90
CA ILE A 189 -23.69 -6.26 19.40
C ILE A 189 -22.65 -7.28 19.88
N PRO A 190 -23.02 -8.35 20.59
CA PRO A 190 -22.08 -9.29 21.23
C PRO A 190 -21.47 -10.29 20.24
N LEU A 191 -21.15 -9.85 19.02
CA LEU A 191 -20.55 -10.68 17.98
C LEU A 191 -19.07 -10.30 17.85
N ARG A 192 -18.18 -11.22 18.25
CA ARG A 192 -16.73 -11.02 18.19
C ARG A 192 -16.19 -11.66 16.93
N ILE A 193 -15.73 -10.83 15.99
CA ILE A 193 -15.11 -11.28 14.74
C ILE A 193 -13.60 -11.13 14.87
N GLN A 194 -12.86 -12.20 14.61
CA GLN A 194 -11.41 -12.11 14.44
C GLN A 194 -11.10 -11.49 13.08
N VAL A 195 -10.65 -10.24 13.09
CA VAL A 195 -10.26 -9.48 11.91
C VAL A 195 -9.09 -10.17 11.21
N GLN A 196 -9.27 -10.51 9.93
CA GLN A 196 -8.29 -11.24 9.13
C GLN A 196 -7.11 -10.37 8.72
N SER A 197 -7.31 -9.07 8.47
CA SER A 197 -6.21 -8.15 8.15
C SER A 197 -5.17 -8.11 9.27
N ASP A 198 -5.62 -8.10 10.53
CA ASP A 198 -4.74 -8.02 11.69
C ASP A 198 -3.98 -9.34 11.90
N LEU A 199 -4.67 -10.47 11.69
CA LEU A 199 -4.06 -11.81 11.75
C LEU A 199 -2.99 -11.99 10.66
N ILE A 200 -3.30 -11.65 9.42
CA ILE A 200 -2.38 -11.74 8.27
C ILE A 200 -1.20 -10.77 8.47
N GLY A 201 -1.48 -9.54 8.90
CA GLY A 201 -0.46 -8.54 9.20
C GLY A 201 0.52 -9.01 10.26
N GLY A 202 0.01 -9.53 11.39
CA GLY A 202 0.84 -10.10 12.46
C GLY A 202 1.63 -11.34 12.02
N TYR A 203 1.03 -12.19 11.18
CA TYR A 203 1.67 -13.41 10.66
C TYR A 203 2.83 -13.10 9.69
N LEU A 204 2.63 -12.13 8.80
CA LEU A 204 3.61 -11.75 7.76
C LEU A 204 4.65 -10.74 8.26
N ASN A 205 4.45 -10.09 9.41
CA ASN A 205 5.45 -9.20 10.01
C ASN A 205 6.65 -9.98 10.60
N LYS A 206 6.51 -11.29 10.82
CA LYS A 206 7.60 -12.15 11.29
C LYS A 206 8.62 -12.36 10.18
N ASN A 207 9.90 -12.13 10.48
CA ASN A 207 10.99 -12.49 9.57
C ASN A 207 11.02 -14.01 9.37
N ARG A 208 11.19 -14.44 8.12
CA ARG A 208 11.34 -15.84 7.72
C ARG A 208 12.66 -16.02 6.99
N ILE A 209 13.29 -17.17 7.20
CA ILE A 209 14.47 -17.57 6.44
C ILE A 209 13.97 -18.09 5.09
N ILE A 210 14.20 -17.33 4.02
CA ILE A 210 13.79 -17.73 2.67
C ILE A 210 14.94 -18.45 1.93
N GLY A 211 16.17 -18.21 2.36
CA GLY A 211 17.34 -18.88 1.79
C GLY A 211 18.63 -18.44 2.47
N TYR A 212 19.75 -18.72 1.82
CA TYR A 212 21.09 -18.35 2.29
C TYR A 212 21.82 -17.51 1.24
N SER A 213 22.61 -16.55 1.67
CA SER A 213 23.50 -15.79 0.78
C SER A 213 24.62 -16.68 0.24
N LYS A 214 25.37 -16.18 -0.76
CA LYS A 214 26.57 -16.87 -1.29
C LYS A 214 27.61 -17.14 -0.20
N ASP A 215 27.60 -16.35 0.87
CA ASP A 215 28.50 -16.45 2.02
C ASP A 215 27.91 -17.32 3.15
N GLY A 216 26.81 -18.03 2.90
CA GLY A 216 26.16 -18.93 3.85
C GLY A 216 25.35 -18.25 4.96
N ARG A 217 25.14 -16.94 4.90
CA ARG A 217 24.34 -16.22 5.91
C ARG A 217 22.84 -16.38 5.63
N PRO A 218 21.99 -16.63 6.64
CA PRO A 218 20.56 -16.73 6.44
C PRO A 218 19.99 -15.39 5.94
N LYS A 219 19.16 -15.48 4.91
CA LYS A 219 18.39 -14.36 4.38
C LYS A 219 17.04 -14.32 5.09
N GLU A 220 16.95 -13.47 6.09
CA GLU A 220 15.72 -13.24 6.86
C GLU A 220 14.93 -12.07 6.25
N TYR A 221 13.73 -12.35 5.73
CA TYR A 221 12.83 -11.32 5.22
C TYR A 221 11.42 -11.47 5.79
N ASN A 222 10.75 -10.34 5.97
CA ASN A 222 9.33 -10.23 6.30
C ASN A 222 8.49 -9.77 5.10
N ALA A 223 8.85 -10.19 3.88
CA ALA A 223 8.31 -9.60 2.66
C ALA A 223 6.89 -10.12 2.32
N PHE A 224 5.90 -9.64 3.06
CA PHE A 224 4.52 -9.33 2.67
C PHE A 224 3.84 -10.15 1.53
N GLY A 225 3.96 -11.47 1.46
CA GLY A 225 3.03 -12.43 0.83
C GLY A 225 2.42 -12.20 -0.57
N SER A 226 2.73 -11.13 -1.31
CA SER A 226 1.94 -10.61 -2.45
C SER A 226 0.42 -10.49 -2.17
N VAL A 227 -0.33 -9.93 -3.12
CA VAL A 227 -1.80 -9.93 -3.09
C VAL A 227 -2.38 -11.34 -3.24
N LEU A 228 -1.60 -12.27 -3.79
CA LEU A 228 -2.01 -13.66 -3.95
C LEU A 228 -2.22 -14.34 -2.60
N PHE A 229 -1.51 -13.95 -1.53
CA PHE A 229 -1.75 -14.51 -0.20
C PHE A 229 -3.19 -14.28 0.27
N THR A 230 -3.69 -13.05 0.16
CA THR A 230 -5.07 -12.72 0.54
C THR A 230 -6.09 -13.41 -0.38
N LEU A 231 -5.86 -13.39 -1.69
CA LEU A 231 -6.78 -13.97 -2.66
C LEU A 231 -6.85 -15.50 -2.56
N TYR A 232 -5.70 -16.16 -2.38
CA TYR A 232 -5.65 -17.60 -2.17
C TYR A 232 -6.32 -17.98 -0.84
N LYS A 233 -6.05 -17.26 0.25
CA LYS A 233 -6.68 -17.54 1.54
C LYS A 233 -8.20 -17.42 1.48
N ASP A 234 -8.74 -16.56 0.62
CA ASP A 234 -10.19 -16.41 0.48
C ASP A 234 -10.87 -17.58 -0.23
N GLY A 235 -10.27 -18.16 -1.28
CA GLY A 235 -10.93 -19.25 -2.00
C GLY A 235 -10.05 -20.01 -2.98
N GLY A 236 -8.75 -20.03 -2.73
CA GLY A 236 -7.75 -20.75 -3.52
C GLY A 236 -7.63 -20.23 -4.95
N ILE A 237 -7.24 -21.13 -5.85
CA ILE A 237 -7.03 -20.83 -7.27
C ILE A 237 -8.31 -20.26 -7.94
N PRO A 238 -9.52 -20.82 -7.74
CA PRO A 238 -10.73 -20.26 -8.35
C PRO A 238 -10.98 -18.79 -7.98
N PHE A 239 -10.75 -18.43 -6.71
CA PHE A 239 -10.94 -17.05 -6.25
C PHE A 239 -9.90 -16.09 -6.86
N ILE A 240 -8.64 -16.53 -6.98
CA ILE A 240 -7.59 -15.76 -7.68
C ILE A 240 -8.01 -15.48 -9.13
N ILE A 241 -8.46 -16.50 -9.86
CA ILE A 241 -8.88 -16.36 -11.25
C ILE A 241 -10.05 -15.37 -11.36
N GLY A 242 -11.09 -15.56 -10.53
CA GLY A 242 -12.26 -14.68 -10.52
C GLY A 242 -11.90 -13.23 -10.22
N MET A 243 -11.07 -13.00 -9.21
CA MET A 243 -10.62 -11.65 -8.84
C MET A 243 -9.67 -11.04 -9.89
N GLY A 244 -8.86 -11.85 -10.57
CA GLY A 244 -8.04 -11.40 -11.71
C GLY A 244 -8.89 -10.92 -12.88
N ILE A 245 -9.95 -11.66 -13.23
CA ILE A 245 -10.92 -11.26 -14.26
C ILE A 245 -11.63 -9.96 -13.84
N LEU A 246 -12.09 -9.87 -12.59
CA LEU A 246 -12.74 -8.66 -12.07
C LEU A 246 -11.80 -7.46 -12.10
N PHE A 247 -10.55 -7.64 -11.69
CA PHE A 247 -9.53 -6.60 -11.75
C PHE A 247 -9.29 -6.12 -13.18
N GLY A 248 -9.10 -7.04 -14.13
CA GLY A 248 -8.93 -6.73 -15.55
C GLY A 248 -10.13 -5.98 -16.14
N PHE A 249 -11.35 -6.41 -15.83
CA PHE A 249 -12.58 -5.73 -16.23
C PHE A 249 -12.66 -4.30 -15.66
N CYS A 250 -12.36 -4.13 -14.37
CA CYS A 250 -12.36 -2.82 -13.71
C CYS A 250 -11.32 -1.88 -14.34
N VAL A 251 -10.09 -2.36 -14.57
CA VAL A 251 -9.05 -1.57 -15.26
C VAL A 251 -9.51 -1.17 -16.65
N ALA A 252 -10.08 -2.08 -17.44
CA ALA A 252 -10.60 -1.79 -18.77
C ALA A 252 -11.77 -0.79 -18.73
N LYS A 253 -12.67 -0.90 -17.75
CA LYS A 253 -13.80 0.02 -17.56
C LYS A 253 -13.32 1.44 -17.22
N PHE A 254 -12.41 1.56 -16.26
CA PHE A 254 -11.93 2.85 -15.77
C PHE A 254 -10.81 3.46 -16.63
N SER A 255 -10.17 2.71 -17.53
CA SER A 255 -9.18 3.24 -18.48
C SER A 255 -9.77 4.30 -19.43
N LYS A 256 -11.10 4.29 -19.67
CA LYS A 256 -11.82 5.37 -20.38
C LYS A 256 -11.65 6.75 -19.73
N SER A 257 -11.20 6.79 -18.48
CA SER A 257 -10.82 8.03 -17.78
C SER A 257 -9.61 8.74 -18.39
N PHE A 258 -8.75 8.05 -19.15
CA PHE A 258 -7.65 8.67 -19.90
C PHE A 258 -8.15 9.74 -20.88
N ILE A 259 -9.36 9.57 -21.41
CA ILE A 259 -9.98 10.50 -22.35
C ILE A 259 -10.92 11.45 -21.61
N SER A 260 -11.88 10.89 -20.87
CA SER A 260 -12.96 11.68 -20.23
C SER A 260 -12.48 12.54 -19.05
N LEU A 261 -11.37 12.17 -18.42
CA LEU A 261 -10.87 12.76 -17.18
C LEU A 261 -11.95 12.91 -16.11
N ASN A 262 -12.91 11.99 -16.04
CA ASN A 262 -13.85 11.97 -14.93
C ASN A 262 -13.06 11.78 -13.62
N PRO A 263 -13.14 12.70 -12.62
CA PRO A 263 -12.26 12.64 -11.47
C PRO A 263 -12.43 11.36 -10.66
N TYR A 264 -13.66 10.84 -10.61
CA TYR A 264 -13.98 9.60 -9.93
C TYR A 264 -13.41 8.38 -10.66
N TYR A 265 -13.52 8.32 -11.99
CA TYR A 265 -12.95 7.19 -12.72
C TYR A 265 -11.42 7.23 -12.70
N VAL A 266 -10.82 8.42 -12.70
CA VAL A 266 -9.37 8.57 -12.54
C VAL A 266 -8.92 8.15 -11.14
N SER A 267 -9.65 8.51 -10.08
CA SER A 267 -9.27 8.12 -8.71
C SER A 267 -9.40 6.61 -8.49
N LEU A 268 -10.46 5.97 -9.01
CA LEU A 268 -10.58 4.51 -8.98
C LEU A 268 -9.50 3.81 -9.80
N LEU A 269 -9.20 4.34 -10.99
CA LEU A 269 -8.09 3.83 -11.80
C LEU A 269 -6.75 3.97 -11.04
N ALA A 270 -6.54 5.06 -10.29
CA ALA A 270 -5.36 5.23 -9.46
C ALA A 270 -5.29 4.18 -8.33
N SER A 271 -6.42 3.86 -7.70
CA SER A 271 -6.49 2.77 -6.72
C SER A 271 -6.20 1.40 -7.34
N LEU A 272 -6.69 1.12 -8.56
CA LEU A 272 -6.38 -0.12 -9.27
C LEU A 272 -4.91 -0.21 -9.69
N PHE A 273 -4.34 0.91 -10.14
CA PHE A 273 -2.92 1.00 -10.47
C PHE A 273 -2.04 0.76 -9.23
N PHE A 274 -2.46 1.30 -8.08
CA PHE A 274 -1.85 1.04 -6.79
C PHE A 274 -1.90 -0.45 -6.42
N ILE A 275 -3.07 -1.09 -6.53
CA ILE A 275 -3.22 -2.54 -6.29
C ILE A 275 -2.31 -3.34 -7.24
N GLY A 276 -2.26 -2.97 -8.53
CA GLY A 276 -1.46 -3.67 -9.52
C GLY A 276 0.04 -3.63 -9.24
N ILE A 277 0.56 -2.49 -8.74
CA ILE A 277 2.00 -2.36 -8.44
C ILE A 277 2.33 -2.93 -7.06
N PHE A 278 1.64 -2.49 -6.01
CA PHE A 278 1.94 -2.90 -4.64
C PHE A 278 1.49 -4.33 -4.35
N GLY A 279 0.48 -4.83 -5.06
CA GLY A 279 0.02 -6.21 -4.94
C GLY A 279 1.06 -7.23 -5.40
N ILE A 280 2.08 -6.84 -6.16
CA ILE A 280 3.18 -7.74 -6.52
C ILE A 280 3.92 -8.19 -5.26
N PHE A 281 4.14 -7.28 -4.31
CA PHE A 281 5.01 -7.54 -3.17
C PHE A 281 4.34 -7.36 -1.81
N LYS A 282 3.05 -7.05 -1.73
CA LYS A 282 2.32 -6.80 -0.49
C LYS A 282 0.89 -7.38 -0.53
N PRO A 283 0.29 -7.86 0.59
CA PRO A 283 -1.13 -8.23 0.62
C PRO A 283 -1.99 -6.97 0.67
N VAL A 284 -1.93 -6.16 -0.38
CA VAL A 284 -2.47 -4.79 -0.40
C VAL A 284 -3.97 -4.74 -0.10
N MET A 285 -4.70 -5.82 -0.39
CA MET A 285 -6.15 -5.95 -0.12
C MET A 285 -6.47 -6.09 1.37
N ALA A 286 -5.53 -6.58 2.19
CA ALA A 286 -5.69 -6.62 3.64
C ALA A 286 -5.48 -5.25 4.30
N GLU A 287 -5.09 -4.22 3.54
CA GLU A 287 -4.73 -2.90 4.06
C GLU A 287 -5.82 -1.85 3.80
N GLN A 288 -5.44 -0.57 3.86
CA GLN A 288 -6.36 0.57 3.79
C GLN A 288 -6.97 0.78 2.40
N ILE A 289 -6.53 0.07 1.36
CA ILE A 289 -6.96 0.34 -0.03
C ILE A 289 -8.44 0.04 -0.25
N THR A 290 -8.98 -0.99 0.40
CA THR A 290 -10.39 -1.39 0.24
C THR A 290 -11.31 -0.32 0.84
N GLN A 291 -10.98 0.15 2.04
CA GLN A 291 -11.64 1.30 2.67
C GLN A 291 -11.47 2.58 1.84
N THR A 292 -10.31 2.80 1.24
CA THR A 292 -10.07 3.96 0.35
C THR A 292 -11.00 3.92 -0.87
N ILE A 293 -11.10 2.76 -1.52
CA ILE A 293 -12.01 2.55 -2.67
C ILE A 293 -13.47 2.78 -2.24
N PHE A 294 -13.85 2.26 -1.07
CA PHE A 294 -15.20 2.47 -0.53
C PHE A 294 -15.50 3.95 -0.28
N ILE A 295 -14.57 4.71 0.32
CA ILE A 295 -14.70 6.15 0.52
C ILE A 295 -14.84 6.88 -0.82
N LEU A 296 -14.01 6.55 -1.80
CA LEU A 296 -14.11 7.15 -3.14
C LEU A 296 -15.48 6.87 -3.77
N TRP A 297 -15.98 5.65 -3.66
CA TRP A 297 -17.31 5.27 -4.15
C TRP A 297 -18.43 6.01 -3.43
N PHE A 298 -18.34 6.15 -2.11
CA PHE A 298 -19.31 6.90 -1.33
C PHE A 298 -19.33 8.39 -1.70
N ILE A 299 -18.15 9.01 -1.87
CA ILE A 299 -18.04 10.42 -2.31
C ILE A 299 -18.66 10.64 -3.69
N TRP A 300 -18.68 9.64 -4.56
CA TRP A 300 -19.30 9.76 -5.89
C TRP A 300 -20.83 9.67 -5.86
N LEU A 301 -21.40 8.99 -4.87
CA LEU A 301 -22.86 8.86 -4.73
C LEU A 301 -23.53 10.12 -4.17
N ILE A 302 -22.77 10.95 -3.44
CA ILE A 302 -23.21 12.25 -2.92
C ILE A 302 -23.09 13.31 -4.01
#